data_AF-A0A1S2RD39-F1
#
_entry.id   AF-A0A1S2RD39-F1
#
_cell.length_a   1.000
_cell.length_b   1.000
_cell.length_c   1.000
_cell.angle_alpha   90.00
_cell.angle_beta   90.00
_cell.angle_gamma   90.00
#
_symmetry.space_group_name_H-M   'P 1'
#
loop_
_entity.id
_entity.type
_entity.pdbx_description
1 polymer ?
#
loop_
_entity_poly.entity_id
_entity_poly.type
_entity_poly.pdbx_seq_one_letter_code
_entity_poly.pdbx_strand_id
1 'polypeptide(L)' 'MNKQEALKILILIESIYKGYLTKNETVTFWLKFSPELDWTIVMTKLKRHIRTNPYPPTISDLTEETVNRPFHWLQEYKKI' A
#
# COMPACT_ATOMS: atom_id res chain seq x y z
N MET A 1 -13.44 -2.36 -3.31
CA MET A 1 -13.26 -0.95 -3.67
C MET A 1 -13.53 -0.79 -5.15
N ASN A 2 -14.08 0.34 -5.59
CA ASN A 2 -14.32 0.62 -7.00
C ASN A 2 -13.10 1.27 -7.70
N LYS A 3 -13.13 1.34 -9.04
CA LYS A 3 -12.02 1.89 -9.83
C LYS A 3 -11.74 3.37 -9.54
N GLN A 4 -12.78 4.16 -9.26
CA GLN A 4 -12.63 5.59 -8.97
C GLN A 4 -11.94 5.82 -7.62
N GLU A 5 -12.30 5.02 -6.63
CA GLU A 5 -11.65 4.99 -5.31
C GLU A 5 -10.17 4.62 -5.44
N ALA A 6 -9.83 3.59 -6.22
CA ALA A 6 -8.43 3.22 -6.48
C ALA A 6 -7.61 4.37 -7.08
N LEU A 7 -8.18 5.10 -8.05
CA LEU A 7 -7.54 6.28 -8.63
C LEU A 7 -7.36 7.40 -7.61
N LYS A 8 -8.35 7.65 -6.74
CA LYS A 8 -8.24 8.65 -5.67
C LYS A 8 -7.06 8.36 -4.73
N ILE A 9 -6.80 7.08 -4.43
CA ILE A 9 -5.63 6.69 -3.63
C ILE A 9 -4.33 7.01 -4.35
N LEU A 10 -4.20 6.66 -5.62
CA LEU A 10 -2.99 6.92 -6.40
C LEU A 10 -2.70 8.41 -6.52
N ILE A 11 -3.72 9.22 -6.82
CA ILE A 11 -3.62 10.69 -6.86
C ILE A 11 -3.19 11.25 -5.49
N LEU A 12 -3.74 10.73 -4.40
CA LEU A 12 -3.37 11.16 -3.06
C LEU A 12 -1.91 10.84 -2.75
N ILE A 13 -1.43 9.64 -3.12
CA ILE A 13 -0.03 9.24 -2.96
C ILE A 13 0.88 10.22 -3.72
N GLU A 14 0.63 10.45 -5.01
CA GLU A 14 1.41 11.42 -5.81
C GLU A 14 1.42 12.84 -5.21
N SER A 15 0.28 13.29 -4.67
CA SER A 15 0.18 14.64 -4.10
C SER A 15 1.03 14.82 -2.83
N ILE A 16 1.31 13.74 -2.11
CA ILE A 16 2.04 13.77 -0.83
C ILE A 16 3.54 13.55 -1.07
N TYR A 17 3.89 12.57 -1.90
CA TYR A 17 5.28 12.22 -2.15
C TYR A 17 5.79 12.96 -3.38
N LYS A 18 6.31 14.18 -3.17
CA LYS A 18 6.88 15.01 -4.24
C LYS A 18 7.92 14.23 -5.05
N GLY A 19 7.78 14.25 -6.37
CA GLY A 19 8.68 13.54 -7.30
C GLY A 19 8.31 12.08 -7.55
N TYR A 20 7.32 11.52 -6.85
CA TYR A 20 6.71 10.25 -7.22
C TYR A 20 5.72 10.47 -8.37
N LEU A 21 5.85 9.64 -9.41
CA LEU A 21 4.93 9.62 -10.55
C LEU A 21 4.46 8.18 -10.76
N THR A 22 3.14 7.99 -10.73
CA THR A 22 2.49 6.71 -10.98
C THR A 22 2.57 6.41 -12.47
N LYS A 23 3.16 5.27 -12.80
CA LYS A 23 3.22 4.79 -14.19
C LYS A 23 1.89 4.16 -14.58
N ASN A 24 1.58 4.17 -15.88
CA ASN A 24 0.37 3.54 -16.42
C ASN A 24 0.22 2.07 -15.99
N GLU A 25 1.32 1.32 -15.98
CA GLU A 25 1.35 -0.09 -15.53
C GLU A 25 0.89 -0.22 -14.06
N THR A 26 1.33 0.70 -13.19
CA THR A 26 0.90 0.77 -11.80
C THR A 26 -0.59 1.06 -11.70
N VAL A 27 -1.10 2.03 -12.47
CA VAL A 27 -2.55 2.31 -12.51
C VAL A 27 -3.33 1.06 -12.91
N THR A 28 -2.94 0.41 -14.01
CA THR A 28 -3.62 -0.81 -14.49
C THR A 28 -3.60 -1.91 -13.44
N PHE A 29 -2.46 -2.12 -12.77
CA PHE A 29 -2.32 -3.12 -11.73
C PHE A 29 -3.24 -2.84 -10.53
N TRP A 30 -3.27 -1.60 -10.04
CA TRP A 30 -4.14 -1.20 -8.93
C TRP A 30 -5.62 -1.30 -9.28
N LEU A 31 -6.02 -0.93 -10.50
CA LEU A 31 -7.39 -1.07 -10.97
C LEU A 31 -7.83 -2.53 -11.10
N LYS A 32 -6.91 -3.43 -11.44
CA LYS A 32 -7.18 -4.87 -11.49
C LYS A 32 -7.39 -5.45 -10.09
N PHE A 33 -6.57 -5.02 -9.12
CA PHE A 33 -6.63 -5.52 -7.74
C PHE A 33 -7.68 -4.82 -6.86
N SER A 34 -8.19 -3.65 -7.26
CA SER A 34 -9.12 -2.85 -6.46
C SER A 34 -10.38 -3.58 -5.98
N PRO A 35 -10.99 -4.54 -6.72
CA PRO A 35 -12.17 -5.24 -6.23
C PRO A 35 -11.91 -6.05 -4.95
N GLU A 36 -10.68 -6.53 -4.75
CA GLU A 36 -10.28 -7.34 -3.59
C GLU A 36 -10.01 -6.50 -2.34
N LEU A 37 -9.95 -5.18 -2.49
CA LEU A 37 -9.56 -4.27 -1.41
C LEU A 37 -10.76 -3.57 -0.79
N ASP A 38 -10.76 -3.43 0.54
CA ASP A 38 -11.73 -2.58 1.23
C ASP A 38 -11.23 -1.12 1.32
N TRP A 39 -12.07 -0.17 0.91
CA TRP A 39 -11.74 1.25 0.88
C TRP A 39 -11.36 1.79 2.26
N THR A 40 -12.14 1.44 3.28
CA THR A 40 -11.97 1.97 4.64
C THR A 40 -10.67 1.46 5.26
N ILE A 41 -10.36 0.18 5.07
CA ILE A 41 -9.12 -0.44 5.53
C ILE A 41 -7.91 0.19 4.83
N VAL A 42 -7.94 0.27 3.49
CA VAL A 42 -6.83 0.84 2.70
C VAL A 42 -6.56 2.29 3.09
N MET A 43 -7.61 3.12 3.22
CA MET A 43 -7.44 4.52 3.58
C MET A 43 -6.89 4.70 5.01
N THR A 44 -7.30 3.84 5.93
CA THR A 44 -6.77 3.85 7.31
C THR A 44 -5.29 3.51 7.33
N LYS A 45 -4.88 2.45 6.62
CA LYS A 45 -3.46 2.06 6.50
C LYS A 45 -2.64 3.11 5.77
N LEU A 46 -3.17 3.69 4.70
CA LEU A 46 -2.51 4.76 3.93
C LEU A 46 -2.23 5.98 4.81
N LYS A 47 -3.22 6.46 5.55
CA LYS A 47 -3.06 7.57 6.50
C LYS A 47 -2.03 7.26 7.59
N ARG A 48 -1.90 6.01 8.01
CA ARG A 48 -0.86 5.60 8.96
C ARG A 48 0.52 5.61 8.30
N HIS A 49 0.65 5.00 7.13
CA HIS A 49 1.90 4.91 6.37
C HIS A 49 2.47 6.30 6.06
N ILE A 50 1.64 7.23 5.59
CA ILE A 50 2.05 8.62 5.31
C ILE A 50 2.66 9.32 6.54
N ARG A 51 2.19 9.00 7.75
CA ARG A 51 2.71 9.62 8.98
C ARG A 51 4.03 9.02 9.43
N THR A 52 4.29 7.77 9.11
CA THR A 52 5.43 7.01 9.66
C THR A 52 6.55 6.82 8.65
N ASN A 53 6.26 6.86 7.36
CA ASN A 53 7.17 6.46 6.31
C ASN A 53 7.42 7.61 5.32
N PRO A 54 8.69 7.91 4.99
CA PRO A 54 9.02 8.98 4.05
C PRO A 54 8.85 8.58 2.57
N TYR A 55 8.60 7.30 2.28
CA TYR A 55 8.51 6.76 0.92
C TYR A 55 7.08 6.30 0.56
N PRO A 56 6.67 6.40 -0.72
CA PRO A 56 5.36 5.96 -1.19
C PRO A 56 5.05 4.51 -0.81
N PRO A 57 3.81 4.20 -0.41
CA PRO A 57 3.40 2.83 -0.14
C PRO A 57 3.24 2.02 -1.43
N THR A 58 3.50 0.72 -1.31
CA THR A 58 3.08 -0.30 -2.28
C THR A 58 1.64 -0.75 -2.00
N ILE A 59 1.06 -1.54 -2.90
CA ILE A 59 -0.25 -2.13 -2.64
C ILE A 59 -0.20 -3.05 -1.40
N SER A 60 0.90 -3.80 -1.22
CA SER A 60 1.07 -4.74 -0.12
C SER A 60 1.10 -4.04 1.24
N ASP A 61 1.74 -2.87 1.33
CA ASP A 61 1.74 -2.06 2.56
C ASP A 61 0.32 -1.66 3.01
N LEU A 62 -0.61 -1.57 2.05
CA LEU A 62 -2.01 -1.21 2.29
C LEU A 62 -2.94 -2.42 2.40
N THR A 63 -2.48 -3.63 2.12
CA THR A 63 -3.30 -4.85 2.17
C THR A 63 -2.87 -5.80 3.27
N GLU A 64 -1.57 -5.90 3.57
CA GLU A 64 -1.07 -6.75 4.65
C GLU A 64 -1.68 -6.34 5.98
N GLU A 65 -2.35 -7.27 6.66
CA GLU A 65 -2.58 -7.10 8.09
C GLU A 65 -1.21 -6.91 8.71
N THR A 66 -0.99 -5.75 9.33
CA THR A 66 0.22 -5.51 10.12
C THR A 66 0.16 -6.41 11.34
N VAL A 67 0.36 -7.71 11.14
CA VAL A 67 0.86 -8.57 12.18
C VAL A 67 2.24 -8.02 12.43
N ASN A 68 2.39 -7.31 13.54
CA ASN A 68 3.68 -6.90 14.05
C ASN A 68 4.46 -8.21 14.28
N ARG A 69 5.19 -8.67 13.26
CA ARG A 69 6.11 -9.81 13.33
C ARG A 69 7.51 -9.22 13.42
N PRO A 70 7.90 -8.63 14.56
CA PRO A 70 9.30 -8.39 14.77
C PRO A 70 9.98 -9.75 14.61
N PHE A 71 11.04 -9.79 13.81
CA PHE A 71 11.87 -10.97 13.63
C PHE A 71 11.33 -12.12 12.75
N HIS A 72 10.57 -11.85 11.67
CA HIS A 72 10.26 -12.90 10.68
C HIS A 72 11.53 -13.62 10.19
N TRP A 73 12.61 -12.87 9.95
CA TRP A 73 13.92 -13.39 9.57
C TRP A 73 14.51 -14.37 10.60
N LEU A 74 14.19 -14.26 11.90
CA LEU A 74 14.67 -15.23 12.90
C LEU A 74 14.10 -16.64 12.68
N GLN A 75 12.97 -16.78 11.98
CA GLN A 75 12.44 -18.11 11.66
C GLN A 75 13.29 -18.84 10.63
N GLU A 76 13.99 -18.12 9.76
CA GLU A 76 14.90 -18.70 8.78
C GLU A 76 16.14 -19.32 9.46
N TYR A 77 16.62 -18.69 10.55
CA TYR A 77 17.78 -19.16 11.31
C TYR A 77 17.49 -20.29 12.30
N LYS A 78 16.23 -20.54 12.67
CA LYS A 78 15.85 -21.64 13.59
C LYS A 78 15.79 -23.02 12.93
N LYS A 79 15.97 -23.11 11.61
CA LYS A 79 15.91 -24.37 10.84
C LYS A 79 17.29 -24.95 10.50
N ILE A 80 18.36 -24.43 11.10
CA ILE A 80 19.74 -24.95 11.00
C ILE A 80 20.05 -25.75 12.25
#